data_AF-A0ABD2YIW7-F1
#
_entry.id   AF-A0ABD2YIW7-F1
#
_cell.length_a   1.000
_cell.length_b   1.000
_cell.length_c   1.000
_cell.angle_alpha   90.00
_cell.angle_beta   90.00
_cell.angle_gamma   90.00
#
_symmetry.space_group_name_H-M   'P 1'
#
loop_
_entity.id
_entity.type
_entity.pdbx_description
1 polymer ?
#
loop_
_entity_poly.entity_id
_entity_poly.type
_entity_poly.pdbx_seq_one_letter_code
_entity_poly.pdbx_strand_id
1 'polypeptide(L)' 'MMDPEAARTARDSLDLAFHVSNILETGLDRHTLSILIALCEMGLNPEALAAVVKELRQESASSVSATIGAPLNP' A
#
# COMPACT_ATOMS: atom_id res chain seq x y z
N MET A 1 -8.41 24.23 -16.16
CA MET A 1 -8.68 23.07 -17.06
C MET A 1 -7.62 22.05 -16.72
N MET A 2 -7.98 20.90 -16.15
CA MET A 2 -7.01 19.85 -15.87
C MET A 2 -6.67 19.22 -17.22
N ASP A 3 -5.44 19.36 -17.69
CA ASP A 3 -5.03 18.83 -18.99
C ASP A 3 -5.32 17.31 -19.04
N PRO A 4 -6.12 16.83 -20.02
CA PRO A 4 -6.48 15.43 -20.12
C PRO A 4 -5.25 14.53 -20.32
N GLU A 5 -4.16 15.10 -20.87
CA GLU A 5 -2.85 14.45 -20.97
C GLU A 5 -2.22 14.21 -19.59
N ALA A 6 -2.25 15.20 -18.69
CA ALA A 6 -1.67 15.06 -17.36
C ALA A 6 -2.33 13.93 -16.54
N ALA A 7 -3.65 13.79 -16.66
CA ALA A 7 -4.40 12.70 -16.03
C ALA A 7 -4.05 11.33 -16.64
N ARG A 8 -3.75 11.27 -17.94
CA ARG A 8 -3.28 10.06 -18.63
C ARG A 8 -1.89 9.67 -18.13
N THR A 9 -0.96 10.62 -18.11
CA THR A 9 0.42 10.42 -17.64
C THR A 9 0.46 9.94 -16.20
N ALA A 10 -0.34 10.53 -15.31
CA ALA A 10 -0.40 10.10 -13.91
C ALA A 10 -0.87 8.63 -13.77
N ARG A 11 -1.86 8.21 -14.56
CA ARG A 11 -2.36 6.83 -14.56
C ARG A 11 -1.32 5.84 -15.09
N ASP A 12 -0.62 6.19 -16.16
CA ASP A 12 0.43 5.36 -16.76
C ASP A 12 1.62 5.25 -15.81
N SER A 13 2.00 6.35 -15.14
CA SER A 13 3.05 6.37 -14.13
C SER A 13 2.71 5.49 -12.93
N LEU A 14 1.44 5.51 -12.48
CA LEU A 14 0.96 4.63 -11.43
C LEU A 14 0.98 3.15 -11.86
N ASP A 15 0.60 2.84 -13.10
CA ASP A 15 0.62 1.47 -13.64
C ASP A 15 2.05 0.92 -13.66
N LEU A 16 3.00 1.73 -14.13
CA LEU A 16 4.41 1.37 -14.14
C LEU A 16 4.94 1.14 -12.72
N ALA A 17 4.63 2.03 -11.78
CA ALA A 17 5.02 1.87 -10.39
C ALA A 17 4.44 0.58 -9.77
N PHE A 18 3.20 0.24 -10.13
CA PHE A 18 2.56 -1.01 -9.70
C PHE A 18 3.24 -2.25 -10.27
N HIS A 19 3.64 -2.22 -11.54
CA HIS A 19 4.45 -3.30 -12.12
C HIS A 19 5.79 -3.50 -11.40
N VAL A 20 6.50 -2.42 -11.10
CA VAL A 20 7.76 -2.49 -10.33
C VAL A 20 7.51 -3.05 -8.94
N SER A 21 6.46 -2.59 -8.25
CA SER A 21 6.04 -3.10 -6.95
C SER A 21 5.76 -4.61 -6.96
N ASN A 22 5.15 -5.12 -8.03
CA ASN A 22 4.86 -6.54 -8.20
C ASN A 22 6.11 -7.37 -8.48
N ILE A 23 7.06 -6.83 -9.27
CA ILE A 23 8.37 -7.46 -9.51
C ILE A 23 9.17 -7.59 -8.21
N LEU A 24 9.10 -6.58 -7.34
CA LEU A 24 9.74 -6.58 -6.03
C LEU A 24 8.97 -7.36 -4.95
N GLU A 25 7.85 -7.99 -5.32
CA GLU A 25 6.97 -8.75 -4.42
C GLU A 25 6.61 -7.98 -3.13
N THR A 26 6.44 -6.66 -3.21
CA THR A 26 6.11 -5.86 -2.03
C THR A 26 4.72 -6.20 -1.49
N GLY A 27 3.84 -6.78 -2.32
CA GLY A 27 2.47 -7.13 -1.96
C GLY A 27 1.59 -5.91 -1.69
N LEU A 28 1.86 -4.78 -2.34
CA LEU A 28 1.06 -3.56 -2.26
C LEU A 28 0.01 -3.52 -3.36
N ASP A 29 -1.25 -3.30 -2.99
CA ASP A 29 -2.33 -3.05 -3.94
C ASP A 29 -2.19 -1.69 -4.64
N ARG A 30 -2.79 -1.59 -5.83
CA ARG A 30 -2.77 -0.37 -6.66
C ARG A 30 -3.34 0.86 -5.93
N HIS A 31 -4.35 0.64 -5.08
CA HIS A 31 -4.95 1.70 -4.27
C HIS A 31 -3.98 2.20 -3.20
N THR A 32 -3.38 1.28 -2.44
CA THR A 32 -2.36 1.59 -1.42
C THR A 32 -1.19 2.32 -2.06
N LEU A 33 -0.66 1.83 -3.17
CA LEU A 33 0.44 2.46 -3.88
C LEU A 33 0.12 3.91 -4.31
N SER A 34 -1.11 4.17 -4.78
CA SER A 34 -1.56 5.53 -5.13
C SER A 34 -1.53 6.46 -3.92
N ILE A 35 -1.98 5.98 -2.76
CA ILE A 35 -1.96 6.74 -1.51
C ILE A 35 -0.51 7.02 -1.09
N LEU A 36 0.38 6.02 -1.16
CA LEU A 36 1.78 6.19 -0.80
C LEU A 36 2.49 7.21 -1.70
N ILE A 37 2.19 7.21 -2.99
CA ILE A 37 2.72 8.21 -3.93
C ILE A 37 2.23 9.60 -3.56
N ALA A 38 0.93 9.79 -3.32
CA ALA A 38 0.38 11.08 -2.92
C ALA A 38 0.96 11.59 -1.58
N LEU A 39 1.21 10.67 -0.63
CA LEU A 39 1.89 10.98 0.63
C LEU A 39 3.34 11.44 0.38
N CYS A 40 4.09 10.74 -0.48
CA CYS A 40 5.44 11.13 -0.87
C CYS A 40 5.47 12.48 -1.61
N GLU A 41 4.49 12.77 -2.46
CA GLU A 41 4.35 14.06 -3.15
C GLU A 41 4.14 15.24 -2.19
N MET A 42 3.59 14.99 -0.99
CA MET A 42 3.49 15.99 0.08
C MET A 42 4.81 16.20 0.85
N GLY A 43 5.89 15.52 0.46
CA GLY A 43 7.21 15.64 1.09
C GLY A 43 7.43 14.69 2.27
N LEU A 44 6.59 13.66 2.42
CA LEU A 44 6.81 12.62 3.42
C LEU A 44 7.99 11.73 3.03
N ASN A 45 8.76 11.30 4.04
CA ASN A 45 9.91 10.41 3.81
C ASN A 45 9.40 9.00 3.42
N PRO A 46 9.76 8.48 2.22
CA PRO A 46 9.37 7.14 1.80
C PRO A 46 9.87 6.03 2.75
N GLU A 47 11.01 6.20 3.40
CA GLU A 47 11.54 5.20 4.36
C GLU A 47 10.66 5.09 5.61
N ALA A 48 10.25 6.24 6.16
CA ALA A 48 9.34 6.27 7.31
C ALA A 48 7.97 5.69 6.95
N LEU A 49 7.48 6.01 5.76
CA LEU A 49 6.21 5.49 5.26
C LEU A 49 6.25 3.97 5.07
N ALA A 50 7.36 3.42 4.57
CA ALA A 50 7.56 1.98 4.46
C ALA A 50 7.54 1.27 5.82
N ALA A 51 8.14 1.88 6.86
CA ALA A 51 8.10 1.34 8.22
C ALA A 51 6.65 1.25 8.74
N VAL A 52 5.89 2.34 8.62
CA VAL A 52 4.48 2.38 9.06
C VAL A 52 3.62 1.36 8.30
N VAL A 53 3.78 1.25 6.97
CA VAL A 53 3.04 0.26 6.17
C VAL A 53 3.37 -1.17 6.60
N LYS A 54 4.62 -1.45 6.97
CA LYS A 54 5.04 -2.76 7.45
C LYS A 54 4.44 -3.09 8.82
N GLU A 55 4.42 -2.13 9.74
CA GLU A 55 3.78 -2.28 11.06
C GLU A 55 2.27 -2.51 10.94
N LEU A 56 1.58 -1.69 10.13
CA LEU A 56 0.14 -1.82 9.91
C LEU A 56 -0.25 -3.20 9.33
N ARG A 57 0.56 -3.74 8.41
CA ARG A 57 0.32 -5.08 7.85
C ARG A 57 0.55 -6.18 8.88
N GLN A 58 1.53 -6.00 9.76
CA GLN A 58 1.82 -6.94 10.85
C GLN A 58 0.68 -6.95 11.88
N GLU A 59 0.17 -5.79 12.30
CA GLU A 59 -0.98 -5.68 13.20
C GLU A 59 -2.26 -6.29 12.58
N SER A 60 -2.49 -6.04 11.29
CA SER A 60 -3.64 -6.60 10.55
C SER A 60 -3.60 -8.13 10.53
N ALA A 61 -2.42 -8.71 10.26
CA ALA A 61 -2.22 -10.16 10.28
C ALA A 61 -2.37 -10.77 11.69
N SER A 62 -1.90 -10.05 12.73
CA SER A 62 -2.06 -10.48 14.12
C SER A 62 -3.50 -10.41 14.61
N SER A 63 -4.31 -9.45 14.16
CA SER A 63 -5.71 -9.32 14.60
C SER A 63 -6.60 -10.49 14.14
N VAL A 64 -6.31 -11.08 12.98
CA VAL A 64 -7.06 -12.23 12.43
C VAL A 64 -6.82 -13.52 13.23
N SER A 65 -5.67 -13.64 13.90
CA SER A 65 -5.31 -14.84 14.66
C SER A 65 -6.08 -14.99 15.97
N ALA A 66 -6.61 -13.90 16.54
CA ALA A 66 -7.29 -13.92 17.83
C ALA A 66 -8.73 -14.48 17.81
N THR A 67 -9.33 -14.70 16.62
CA THR A 67 -10.74 -15.10 16.49
C THR A 67 -10.99 -16.58 16.18
N ILE A 68 -9.96 -17.40 15.92
CA ILE A 68 -10.12 -18.84 15.58
C ILE A 68 -9.81 -19.78 16.77
N GLY A 69 -9.43 -19.23 17.93
CA GLY A 69 -8.85 -20.01 19.04
C GLY A 69 -9.70 -20.14 20.30
N ALA A 70 -11.03 -20.23 20.22
CA ALA A 70 -11.83 -20.61 21.38
C ALA A 70 -12.01 -22.14 21.42
N PRO A 71 -11.23 -22.91 22.21
CA PRO A 71 -11.55 -24.29 22.49
C PRO A 71 -12.82 -24.30 23.35
N LEU A 72 -13.95 -24.63 22.72
CA LEU A 72 -15.11 -25.13 23.43
C LEU A 72 -14.70 -26.43 24.14
N ASN A 73 -14.50 -26.36 25.45
CA ASN A 73 -14.37 -27.51 26.33
C ASN A 73 -14.80 -27.10 27.76
N PRO A 74 -15.27 -28.02 28.62
CA PRO A 74 -15.56 -29.45 28.44
C PRO A 74 -17.03 -29.81 28.25
#